data_AF-M6ZQ59-F1
#
_entry.id   AF-M6ZQ59-F1
#
_cell.length_a   1.000
_cell.length_b   1.000
_cell.length_c   1.000
_cell.angle_alpha   90.00
_cell.angle_beta   90.00
_cell.angle_gamma   90.00
#
_symmetry.space_group_name_H-M   'P 1'
#
loop_
_entity.id
_entity.type
_entity.pdbx_description
1 polymer ?
#
loop_
_entity_poly.entity_id
_entity_poly.type
_entity_poly.pdbx_seq_one_letter_code
_entity_poly.pdbx_strand_id
1 'polypeptide(L)' 'MRFKTNNPFISADLAVSSVKSGQRVFVHSVAAAPTLLIQALTSRANELTNVEMIHLH' A
#
# COMPACT_ATOMS: atom_id res chain seq x y z
N MET A 1 -8.44 9.15 -12.93
CA MET A 1 -7.07 9.41 -13.45
C MET A 1 -6.44 8.06 -13.79
N ARG A 2 -6.27 7.73 -15.07
CA ARG A 2 -5.70 6.45 -15.54
C ARG A 2 -4.24 6.68 -15.91
N PHE A 3 -3.31 6.07 -15.18
CA PHE A 3 -1.88 6.12 -15.52
C PHE A 3 -1.62 5.16 -16.69
N LYS A 4 -1.55 5.69 -17.92
CA LYS A 4 -0.92 5.02 -19.06
C LYS A 4 0.38 5.76 -19.37
N THR A 5 1.46 5.34 -18.72
CA THR A 5 2.81 5.57 -19.24
C THR A 5 3.44 4.20 -19.39
N ASN A 6 4.17 3.95 -20.48
CA ASN A 6 4.77 2.66 -20.82
C ASN A 6 5.97 2.31 -19.91
N ASN A 7 5.88 2.65 -18.62
CA ASN A 7 6.83 2.28 -17.60
C ASN A 7 6.04 1.89 -16.32
N PRO A 8 6.01 0.61 -15.92
CA PRO A 8 5.20 0.15 -14.79
C PRO A 8 5.82 0.46 -13.42
N PHE A 9 7.02 1.04 -13.38
CA PHE A 9 7.75 1.32 -12.15
C PHE A 9 7.44 2.71 -11.61
N ILE A 10 7.05 2.77 -10.34
CA ILE A 10 6.78 3.98 -9.57
C ILE A 10 7.40 3.84 -8.18
N SER A 11 7.52 4.95 -7.45
CA SER A 11 7.97 4.92 -6.05
C SER A 11 6.93 4.26 -5.13
N ALA A 12 7.40 3.81 -3.95
CA ALA A 12 6.54 3.20 -2.94
C ALA A 12 5.44 4.18 -2.47
N ASP A 13 5.79 5.44 -2.22
CA ASP A 13 4.85 6.49 -1.81
C ASP A 13 3.74 6.71 -2.85
N LEU A 14 4.10 6.73 -4.13
CA LEU A 14 3.13 6.87 -5.22
C LEU A 14 2.24 5.62 -5.32
N ALA A 15 2.80 4.42 -5.15
CA ALA A 15 2.01 3.19 -5.17
C ALA A 15 0.95 3.16 -4.06
N VAL A 16 1.35 3.48 -2.82
CA VAL A 16 0.44 3.45 -1.66
C VAL A 16 -0.54 4.63 -1.64
N SER A 17 -0.30 5.70 -2.42
CA SER A 17 -1.20 6.87 -2.52
C SER A 17 -2.65 6.52 -2.91
N SER A 18 -2.84 5.35 -3.53
CA SER A 18 -4.13 4.77 -3.88
C SER A 18 -4.98 4.35 -2.67
N VAL A 19 -4.36 4.01 -1.54
CA VAL A 19 -5.04 3.60 -0.29
C VAL A 19 -5.74 4.80 0.37
N LYS A 20 -6.98 4.57 0.82
CA LYS A 20 -7.86 5.56 1.47
C LYS A 20 -8.39 5.05 2.81
N SER A 21 -8.79 5.97 3.69
CA SER A 21 -9.44 5.65 4.96
C SER A 21 -10.64 4.72 4.78
N GLY A 22 -10.83 3.80 5.73
CA GLY A 22 -11.91 2.81 5.69
C GLY A 22 -11.68 1.61 4.77
N GLN A 23 -10.54 1.54 4.05
CA GLN A 23 -10.24 0.40 3.18
C GLN A 23 -9.56 -0.75 3.93
N ARG A 24 -9.74 -1.96 3.37
CA ARG A 24 -8.99 -3.16 3.78
C ARG A 24 -7.88 -3.44 2.77
N VAL A 25 -6.66 -3.63 3.26
CA VAL A 25 -5.47 -3.90 2.44
C VAL A 25 -4.98 -5.30 2.74
N PHE A 26 -5.01 -6.17 1.73
CA PHE A 26 -4.42 -7.49 1.83
C PHE A 26 -2.91 -7.44 1.61
N VAL A 27 -2.17 -8.11 2.49
CA VAL A 27 -0.71 -8.15 2.49
C VAL A 27 -0.26 -9.61 2.47
N HIS A 28 0.64 -9.94 1.54
CA HIS A 28 1.28 -11.25 1.52
C HIS A 28 2.13 -11.45 2.79
N SER A 29 2.21 -12.69 3.26
CA SER A 29 2.89 -13.05 4.52
C SER A 29 4.24 -13.74 4.27
N VAL A 30 4.97 -13.99 5.35
CA VAL A 30 6.27 -14.69 5.35
C VAL A 30 7.27 -14.01 4.41
N ALA A 31 7.91 -14.75 3.49
CA ALA A 31 8.96 -14.25 2.61
C ALA A 31 8.45 -13.30 1.51
N ALA A 32 7.14 -13.29 1.25
CA ALA A 32 6.51 -12.44 0.24
C ALA A 32 5.98 -11.12 0.82
N ALA A 33 6.20 -10.85 2.11
CA ALA A 33 5.79 -9.60 2.74
C ALA A 33 6.44 -8.39 2.04
N PRO A 34 5.66 -7.45 1.48
CA PRO A 34 6.20 -6.31 0.75
C PRO A 34 6.65 -5.19 1.70
N THR A 35 7.76 -5.42 2.43
CA THR A 35 8.24 -4.54 3.52
C THR A 35 8.34 -3.08 3.11
N LEU A 36 8.83 -2.77 1.91
CA LEU A 36 8.95 -1.40 1.40
C LEU A 36 7.58 -0.69 1.28
N LEU A 37 6.55 -1.39 0.81
CA LEU A 37 5.21 -0.83 0.67
C LEU A 37 4.51 -0.72 2.04
N ILE A 38 4.75 -1.67 2.95
CA ILE A 38 4.24 -1.61 4.32
C ILE A 38 4.80 -0.37 5.01
N GLN A 39 6.11 -0.15 4.93
CA GLN A 39 6.77 1.04 5.51
C GLN A 39 6.17 2.33 4.94
N ALA A 40 6.09 2.45 3.60
CA ALA A 40 5.52 3.62 2.95
C ALA A 40 4.05 3.88 3.36
N LEU A 41 3.25 2.82 3.49
CA LEU A 41 1.86 2.95 3.95
C LEU A 41 1.79 3.40 5.42
N THR A 42 2.63 2.81 6.30
CA THR A 42 2.66 3.18 7.73
C THR A 42 3.18 4.59 7.98
N SER A 43 4.07 5.13 7.13
CA SER A 43 4.50 6.53 7.21
C SER A 43 3.36 7.53 7.02
N ARG A 44 2.23 7.10 6.43
CA ARG A 44 1.02 7.90 6.20
C ARG A 44 -0.06 7.69 7.28
N ALA A 45 0.29 7.09 8.42
CA ALA A 45 -0.67 6.79 9.49
C ALA A 45 -1.38 8.02 10.07
N ASN A 46 -0.79 9.22 9.94
CA ASN A 46 -1.40 10.50 10.32
C ASN A 46 -2.47 10.99 9.33
N GLU A 47 -2.46 10.52 8.08
CA GLU A 47 -3.40 10.91 7.02
C GLU A 47 -4.57 9.94 6.87
N LEU A 48 -4.40 8.70 7.33
CA LEU A 48 -5.32 7.59 7.10
C LEU A 48 -6.00 7.17 8.40
N THR A 49 -7.29 6.88 8.32
CA THR A 49 -8.10 6.44 9.45
C THR A 49 -8.83 5.15 9.09
N ASN A 50 -8.92 4.20 10.04
CA ASN A 50 -9.64 2.94 9.84
C ASN A 50 -9.18 2.16 8.58
N VAL A 51 -7.87 2.10 8.33
CA VAL A 51 -7.30 1.19 7.32
C VAL A 51 -6.99 -0.14 7.99
N GLU A 52 -7.60 -1.21 7.51
CA GLU A 52 -7.44 -2.55 8.07
C GLU A 52 -6.41 -3.34 7.26
N MET A 53 -5.37 -3.83 7.92
CA MET A 53 -4.35 -4.67 7.30
C MET A 53 -4.73 -6.14 7.52
N ILE A 54 -4.97 -6.87 6.44
CA ILE A 54 -5.35 -8.29 6.49
C ILE A 54 -4.28 -9.16 5.81
N HIS A 55 -4.07 -10.37 6.31
CA HIS A 55 -3.21 -11.35 5.68
C HIS A 55 -3.77 -12.76 5.88
N LEU A 56 -3.29 -13.71 5.08
CA LEU A 56 -3.56 -15.14 5.24
C LEU A 56 -2.25 -15.84 5.62
N HIS A 57 -2.35 -16.89 6.42
CA HIS A 57 -1.22 -17.67 6.92
C HIS A 57 -0.99 -18.91 6.07
#